data_AF-A0AAD4QXR2-F1
#
_entry.id   AF-A0AAD4QXR2-F1
#
_cell.length_a   1.000
_cell.length_b   1.000
_cell.length_c   1.000
_cell.angle_alpha   90.00
_cell.angle_beta   90.00
_cell.angle_gamma   90.00
#
_symmetry.space_group_name_H-M   'P 1'
#
loop_
_entity.id
_entity.type
_entity.pdbx_description
1 polymer ?
#
loop_
_entity_poly.entity_id
_entity_poly.type
_entity_poly.pdbx_seq_one_letter_code
_entity_poly.pdbx_strand_id
1 'polypeptide(L)'
;MKRIKAKEGYQDFDLKKRWPDVENGTVVCELQHFKEPSRVVSVRCYDMPPNSGKDIAQVTVRMHSVQKLAIYDRFGRLLLGSEDEPKDCLEYVVFENHIVSTYGKWRFHDKVYPHWARPKEGVIRESLLNRMKSRTSEPGVIRFGFDKQRAVDEKKQKELEK
;
A
#
# COMPACT_ATOMS: atom_id res chain seq x y z
N MET A 1 -16.63 19.36 4.21
CA MET A 1 -15.48 18.46 3.99
C MET A 1 -14.26 19.00 4.72
N LYS A 2 -13.75 18.29 5.75
CA LYS A 2 -12.50 18.67 6.42
C LYS A 2 -11.34 17.99 5.68
N ARG A 3 -10.57 18.76 4.89
CA ARG A 3 -9.27 18.30 4.37
C ARG A 3 -8.29 18.26 5.53
N ILE A 4 -8.06 17.08 6.08
CA ILE A 4 -7.05 16.91 7.13
C ILE A 4 -5.69 17.01 6.46
N LYS A 5 -5.05 18.18 6.54
CA LYS A 5 -3.60 18.24 6.36
C LYS A 5 -3.00 17.56 7.58
N ALA A 6 -2.19 16.54 7.36
CA ALA A 6 -1.54 15.70 8.39
C ALA A 6 -0.82 16.45 9.54
N LYS A 7 -0.67 17.77 9.46
CA LYS A 7 0.02 18.60 10.45
C LYS A 7 -0.87 19.14 11.58
N GLU A 8 -2.20 19.22 11.42
CA GLU A 8 -3.10 19.74 12.45
C GLU A 8 -3.94 18.62 13.06
N GLY A 9 -3.54 18.14 14.24
CA GLY A 9 -4.38 17.28 15.09
C GLY A 9 -3.77 15.93 15.50
N TYR A 10 -2.67 15.50 14.88
CA TYR A 10 -2.00 14.23 15.17
C TYR A 10 -0.62 14.46 15.82
N GLN A 11 -0.58 15.07 17.00
CA GLN A 11 0.69 15.23 17.73
C GLN A 11 1.25 13.90 18.29
N ASP A 12 0.40 12.87 18.42
CA ASP A 12 0.76 11.58 19.04
C ASP A 12 0.98 10.44 18.01
N PHE A 13 0.58 10.64 16.77
CA PHE A 13 0.92 9.74 15.67
C PHE A 13 2.13 10.33 14.94
N ASP A 14 3.30 9.72 15.14
CA ASP A 14 4.46 9.97 14.28
C ASP A 14 4.16 9.41 12.87
N LEU A 15 3.38 10.19 12.12
CA LEU A 15 2.95 9.90 10.75
C LEU A 15 4.17 9.73 9.84
N LYS A 16 5.27 10.41 10.14
CA LYS A 16 6.52 10.30 9.38
C LYS A 16 7.16 8.92 9.51
N LYS A 17 7.16 8.35 10.72
CA LYS A 17 7.67 6.98 10.95
C LYS A 17 6.72 5.91 10.43
N ARG A 18 5.40 6.11 10.57
CA ARG A 18 4.41 5.07 10.24
C ARG A 18 3.92 5.10 8.78
N TRP A 19 3.93 6.25 8.13
CA TRP A 19 3.37 6.46 6.78
C TRP A 19 4.25 7.42 5.94
N PRO A 20 5.49 7.04 5.62
CA PRO A 20 6.41 7.90 4.86
C PRO A 20 5.84 8.28 3.47
N ASP A 21 5.00 7.43 2.88
CA ASP A 21 4.38 7.67 1.57
C ASP A 21 3.39 8.84 1.57
N VAL A 22 2.87 9.23 2.75
CA VAL A 22 1.94 10.34 2.92
C VAL A 22 2.67 11.67 3.12
N GLU A 23 3.99 11.66 3.37
CA GLU A 23 4.77 12.89 3.60
C GLU A 23 4.70 13.85 2.40
N ASN A 24 4.65 13.27 1.19
CA ASN A 24 4.59 14.00 -0.06
C ASN A 24 3.18 14.03 -0.67
N GLY A 25 2.27 13.16 -0.22
CA GLY A 25 0.92 13.06 -0.76
C GLY A 25 -0.11 13.86 0.03
N THR A 26 -1.34 13.89 -0.47
CA THR A 26 -2.52 14.28 0.33
C THR A 26 -3.41 13.07 0.50
N VAL A 27 -3.83 12.78 1.72
CA VAL A 27 -4.80 11.72 2.01
C VAL A 27 -6.09 12.36 2.47
N VAL A 28 -7.18 12.03 1.78
CA VAL A 28 -8.54 12.36 2.19
C VAL A 28 -9.19 11.06 2.64
N CYS A 29 -9.53 10.99 3.92
CA CYS A 29 -10.25 9.86 4.50
C CYS A 29 -11.46 10.40 5.26
N GLU A 30 -12.62 9.84 4.98
CA GLU A 30 -13.86 10.17 5.65
C GLU A 30 -14.54 8.88 6.12
N LEU A 31 -14.80 8.80 7.42
CA LEU A 31 -15.63 7.75 8.01
C LEU A 31 -17.10 8.12 7.80
N GLN A 32 -17.85 7.26 7.12
CA GLN A 32 -19.28 7.48 6.89
C GLN A 32 -20.09 6.95 8.09
N HIS A 33 -20.12 5.63 8.26
CA HIS A 33 -20.78 4.99 9.39
C HIS A 33 -20.18 3.61 9.68
N PHE A 34 -20.47 3.07 10.85
CA PHE A 34 -20.21 1.67 11.18
C PHE A 34 -21.36 0.81 10.66
N LYS A 35 -21.04 -0.29 9.99
CA LYS A 35 -22.04 -1.25 9.50
C LYS A 35 -22.43 -2.24 10.60
N GLU A 36 -21.46 -2.58 11.45
CA GLU A 36 -21.65 -3.40 12.64
C GLU A 36 -20.92 -2.73 13.81
N PRO A 37 -21.42 -2.88 15.06
CA PRO A 37 -20.70 -2.39 16.22
C PRO A 37 -19.36 -3.10 16.35
N SER A 38 -18.31 -2.34 16.68
CA SER A 38 -16.97 -2.89 16.89
C SER A 38 -16.97 -3.93 18.01
N ARG A 39 -16.31 -5.06 17.79
CA ARG A 39 -16.26 -6.18 18.75
C ARG A 39 -14.83 -6.53 19.11
N VAL A 40 -14.60 -6.80 20.39
CA VAL A 40 -13.32 -7.36 20.84
C VAL A 40 -13.25 -8.82 20.39
N VAL A 41 -12.16 -9.17 19.71
CA VAL A 41 -11.93 -10.53 19.19
C VAL A 41 -11.01 -11.30 20.13
N SER A 42 -9.94 -10.65 20.59
CA SER A 42 -8.95 -11.28 21.45
C SER A 42 -8.29 -10.23 22.33
N VAL A 43 -8.00 -10.65 23.56
CA VAL A 43 -7.20 -9.88 24.52
C VAL A 43 -6.02 -10.76 24.91
N ARG A 44 -4.82 -10.18 24.86
CA ARG A 44 -3.58 -10.86 25.22
C ARG A 44 -2.79 -9.95 26.14
N CYS A 45 -2.19 -10.55 27.17
CA CYS A 45 -1.26 -9.87 28.05
C CYS A 45 0.04 -10.67 28.07
N TYR A 46 1.18 -9.99 27.99
CA TYR A 46 2.48 -10.62 28.07
C TYR A 46 3.52 -9.63 28.61
N ASP A 47 4.54 -10.15 29.27
CA ASP A 47 5.69 -9.37 29.75
C ASP A 47 6.71 -9.23 28.62
N MET A 48 7.13 -8.00 28.30
CA MET A 48 8.09 -7.75 27.23
C MET A 48 9.07 -6.62 27.60
N PRO A 49 10.37 -6.93 27.76
CA PRO A 49 11.02 -8.26 27.71
C PRO A 49 10.61 -9.21 28.87
N PRO A 50 10.80 -10.53 28.73
CA PRO A 50 10.38 -11.49 29.76
C PRO A 50 11.06 -11.25 31.11
N ASN A 51 10.31 -11.42 32.21
CA ASN A 51 10.74 -11.19 33.59
C ASN A 51 11.19 -9.75 33.90
N SER A 52 10.73 -8.78 33.11
CA SER A 52 11.05 -7.37 33.34
C SER A 52 10.01 -6.66 34.20
N GLY A 53 8.84 -7.30 34.40
CA GLY A 53 7.71 -6.68 35.08
C GLY A 53 7.13 -5.52 34.27
N LYS A 54 7.28 -5.55 32.94
CA LYS A 54 6.74 -4.57 31.98
C LYS A 54 5.65 -5.25 31.17
N ASP A 55 4.55 -5.51 31.84
CA ASP A 55 3.38 -6.11 31.23
C ASP A 55 2.74 -5.16 30.21
N ILE A 56 2.50 -5.72 29.04
CA ILE A 56 1.82 -5.08 27.92
C ILE A 56 0.52 -5.84 27.67
N ALA A 57 -0.57 -5.09 27.56
CA ALA A 57 -1.86 -5.61 27.13
C ALA A 57 -2.12 -5.21 25.67
N GLN A 58 -2.51 -6.19 24.88
CA GLN A 58 -2.93 -6.02 23.50
C GLN A 58 -4.38 -6.47 23.33
N VAL A 59 -5.18 -5.63 22.69
CA VAL A 59 -6.58 -5.90 22.39
C VAL A 59 -6.79 -5.81 20.89
N THR A 60 -7.23 -6.92 20.30
CA THR A 60 -7.62 -6.95 18.88
C THR A 60 -9.11 -6.72 18.76
N VAL A 61 -9.48 -5.68 18.02
CA VAL A 61 -10.86 -5.26 17.78
C VAL A 61 -11.20 -5.43 16.32
N ARG A 62 -12.31 -6.11 16.04
CA ARG A 62 -12.91 -6.16 14.70
C ARG A 62 -13.76 -4.91 14.50
N MET A 63 -13.43 -4.14 13.49
CA MET A 63 -14.15 -2.95 13.06
C MET A 63 -14.71 -3.18 11.66
N HIS A 64 -15.99 -2.90 11.48
CA HIS A 64 -16.66 -3.00 10.19
C HIS A 64 -17.33 -1.67 9.87
N SER A 65 -16.68 -0.90 9.01
CA SER A 65 -17.06 0.49 8.71
C SER A 65 -17.07 0.76 7.23
N VAL A 66 -17.94 1.68 6.82
CA VAL A 66 -17.96 2.23 5.47
C VAL A 66 -17.13 3.51 5.47
N GLN A 67 -16.12 3.57 4.61
CA GLN A 67 -15.16 4.68 4.55
C GLN A 67 -14.94 5.13 3.11
N LYS A 68 -14.71 6.43 2.93
CA LYS A 68 -14.23 7.01 1.67
C LYS A 68 -12.76 7.31 1.80
N LEU A 69 -11.97 6.90 0.81
CA LEU A 69 -10.52 7.07 0.83
C LEU A 69 -10.04 7.51 -0.56
N ALA A 70 -9.35 8.63 -0.61
CA ALA A 70 -8.65 9.12 -1.79
C ALA A 70 -7.22 9.53 -1.43
N ILE A 71 -6.25 8.97 -2.14
CA ILE A 71 -4.83 9.31 -1.99
C ILE A 71 -4.38 10.06 -3.23
N TYR A 72 -3.79 11.23 -3.04
CA TYR A 72 -3.28 12.10 -4.10
C TYR A 72 -1.76 12.20 -4.05
N ASP A 73 -1.15 12.31 -5.23
CA ASP A 73 0.27 12.63 -5.41
C ASP A 73 0.57 14.09 -5.02
N ARG A 74 1.86 14.47 -4.96
CA ARG A 74 2.33 15.87 -4.80
C ARG A 74 1.68 16.83 -5.80
N PHE A 75 1.43 16.34 -7.00
CA PHE A 75 0.84 17.11 -8.09
C PHE A 75 -0.70 17.09 -8.09
N GLY A 76 -1.34 16.53 -7.07
CA GLY A 76 -2.79 16.46 -6.94
C GLY A 76 -3.47 15.41 -7.83
N ARG A 77 -2.71 14.50 -8.46
CA ARG A 77 -3.27 13.39 -9.23
C ARG A 77 -3.73 12.28 -8.30
N LEU A 78 -4.91 11.72 -8.54
CA LEU A 78 -5.45 10.59 -7.78
C LEU A 78 -4.59 9.34 -8.03
N LEU A 79 -4.07 8.75 -6.96
CA LEU A 79 -3.25 7.54 -6.97
C LEU A 79 -4.06 6.29 -6.62
N LEU A 80 -4.90 6.40 -5.61
CA LEU A 80 -5.67 5.27 -5.09
C LEU A 80 -7.03 5.73 -4.56
N GLY A 81 -8.05 4.91 -4.79
CA GLY A 81 -9.38 5.07 -4.24
C GLY A 81 -10.23 6.10 -4.98
N SER A 82 -11.21 6.66 -4.29
CA SER A 82 -12.17 7.64 -4.82
C SER A 82 -12.72 8.49 -3.66
N GLU A 83 -12.94 9.78 -3.90
CA GLU A 83 -13.53 10.68 -2.89
C GLU A 83 -15.04 10.51 -2.78
N ASP A 84 -15.70 10.10 -3.86
CA ASP A 84 -17.16 10.01 -3.91
C ASP A 84 -17.67 8.64 -3.49
N GLU A 85 -16.95 7.58 -3.85
CA GLU A 85 -17.38 6.19 -3.68
C GLU A 85 -17.00 5.63 -2.31
N PRO A 86 -17.97 5.34 -1.42
CA PRO A 86 -17.70 4.70 -0.15
C PRO A 86 -17.42 3.20 -0.34
N LYS A 87 -16.43 2.69 0.39
CA LYS A 87 -16.05 1.28 0.36
C LYS A 87 -16.24 0.64 1.73
N ASP A 88 -16.61 -0.64 1.69
CA ASP A 88 -16.76 -1.44 2.90
C ASP A 88 -15.38 -1.89 3.40
N CYS A 89 -15.02 -1.50 4.62
CA CYS A 89 -13.74 -1.78 5.26
C CYS A 89 -13.96 -2.68 6.48
N LEU A 90 -13.53 -3.94 6.36
CA LEU A 90 -13.44 -4.87 7.47
C LEU A 90 -11.99 -4.96 7.97
N GLU A 91 -11.76 -4.56 9.20
CA GLU A 91 -10.42 -4.39 9.76
C GLU A 91 -10.29 -5.02 11.14
N TYR A 92 -9.14 -5.62 11.41
CA TYR A 92 -8.78 -6.14 12.73
C TYR A 92 -7.65 -5.28 13.28
N VAL A 93 -8.02 -4.31 14.12
CA VAL A 93 -7.11 -3.32 14.68
C VAL A 93 -6.60 -3.80 16.03
N VAL A 94 -5.28 -3.74 16.24
CA VAL A 94 -4.63 -4.06 17.51
C VAL A 94 -4.32 -2.76 18.23
N PHE A 95 -4.88 -2.62 19.42
CA PHE A 95 -4.50 -1.59 20.37
C PHE A 95 -3.55 -2.18 21.42
N GLU A 96 -2.61 -1.35 21.86
CA GLU A 96 -1.64 -1.73 22.87
C GLU A 96 -1.62 -0.71 24.01
N ASN A 97 -1.50 -1.21 25.23
CA ASN A 97 -1.28 -0.40 26.42
C ASN A 97 -0.20 -1.04 27.30
N HIS A 98 0.70 -0.22 27.83
CA HIS A 98 1.68 -0.63 28.83
C HIS A 98 1.03 -0.51 30.22
N ILE A 99 0.40 -1.58 30.67
CA ILE A 99 -0.50 -1.60 31.83
C ILE A 99 0.22 -1.37 33.17
N VAL A 100 1.54 -1.56 33.19
CA VAL A 100 2.38 -1.27 34.37
C VAL A 100 2.49 0.23 34.64
N SER A 101 2.32 1.05 33.60
CA SER A 101 2.32 2.50 33.78
C SER A 101 0.96 2.96 34.30
N THR A 102 0.94 3.71 35.40
CA THR A 102 -0.27 4.37 35.93
C THR A 102 -0.93 5.30 34.90
N TYR A 103 -0.16 5.82 33.95
CA TYR A 103 -0.63 6.70 32.87
C TYR A 103 -0.69 5.99 31.51
N GLY A 104 -0.72 4.66 31.51
CA GLY A 104 -0.80 3.86 30.29
C GLY A 104 -2.05 4.22 29.47
N LYS A 105 -1.84 4.65 28.23
CA LYS A 105 -2.92 4.94 27.27
C LYS A 105 -2.97 3.86 26.19
N TRP A 106 -4.18 3.50 25.79
CA TRP A 106 -4.39 2.67 24.61
C TRP A 106 -3.95 3.42 23.37
N ARG A 107 -3.02 2.83 22.62
CA ARG A 107 -2.51 3.38 21.36
C ARG A 107 -2.73 2.37 20.26
N PHE A 108 -2.93 2.86 19.04
CA PHE A 108 -2.93 2.02 17.85
C PHE A 108 -1.54 1.38 17.70
N HIS A 109 -1.50 0.06 17.69
CA HIS A 109 -0.26 -0.70 17.54
C HIS A 109 -0.11 -1.16 16.10
N ASP A 110 -0.98 -2.07 15.66
CA ASP A 110 -0.87 -2.72 14.36
C ASP A 110 -2.26 -3.12 13.81
N LYS A 111 -2.28 -3.64 12.58
CA LYS A 111 -3.47 -4.17 11.93
C LYS A 111 -3.22 -5.60 11.44
N VAL A 112 -4.11 -6.51 11.80
CA VAL A 112 -4.06 -7.90 11.37
C VAL A 112 -4.74 -8.06 10.02
N TYR A 113 -4.06 -8.74 9.08
CA TYR A 113 -4.59 -9.10 7.77
C TYR A 113 -4.88 -10.61 7.72
N PRO A 114 -6.16 -11.02 7.65
CA PRO A 114 -6.50 -12.42 7.48
C PRO A 114 -6.01 -12.93 6.12
N HIS A 115 -5.55 -14.17 6.06
CA HIS A 115 -5.11 -14.81 4.81
C HIS A 115 -6.22 -14.90 3.76
N TRP A 116 -7.48 -15.02 4.19
CA TRP A 116 -8.65 -15.07 3.31
C TRP A 116 -9.15 -13.70 2.88
N ALA A 117 -8.62 -12.61 3.47
CA ALA A 117 -9.05 -11.27 3.09
C ALA A 117 -8.59 -10.96 1.67
N ARG A 118 -9.47 -10.34 0.89
CA ARG A 118 -9.12 -9.92 -0.47
C ARG A 118 -8.00 -8.87 -0.41
N PRO A 119 -7.01 -8.93 -1.30
CA PRO A 119 -6.05 -7.85 -1.46
C PRO A 119 -6.79 -6.53 -1.72
N LYS A 120 -6.28 -5.44 -1.13
CA LYS A 120 -6.80 -4.10 -1.42
C LYS A 120 -6.56 -3.76 -2.89
N GLU A 121 -7.39 -2.85 -3.41
CA GLU A 121 -7.19 -2.32 -4.75
C GLU A 121 -5.78 -1.76 -4.93
N GLY A 122 -5.19 -2.06 -6.08
CA GLY A 122 -3.87 -1.56 -6.44
C GLY A 122 -3.92 -0.08 -6.79
N VAL A 123 -2.75 0.56 -6.70
CA VAL A 123 -2.56 1.94 -7.17
C VAL A 123 -2.86 2.01 -8.66
N ILE A 124 -3.52 3.08 -9.09
CA ILE A 124 -3.77 3.40 -10.50
C ILE A 124 -2.46 3.87 -11.14
N ARG A 125 -1.51 2.94 -11.29
CA ARG A 125 -0.27 3.12 -12.07
C ARG A 125 0.00 1.83 -12.81
N GLU A 126 0.09 1.94 -14.13
CA GLU A 126 0.69 0.87 -14.92
C GLU A 126 2.13 0.71 -14.48
N SER A 127 2.41 -0.39 -13.79
CA SER A 127 3.78 -0.70 -13.41
C SER A 127 4.62 -0.88 -14.68
N LEU A 128 5.85 -0.36 -14.69
CA LEU A 128 6.80 -0.65 -15.76
C LEU A 128 6.98 -2.16 -15.97
N LEU A 129 6.75 -2.96 -14.91
CA LEU A 129 6.72 -4.42 -14.97
C LEU A 129 5.62 -4.94 -15.91
N ASN A 130 4.42 -4.39 -15.86
CA ASN A 130 3.35 -4.75 -16.80
C ASN A 130 3.71 -4.36 -18.23
N ARG A 131 4.34 -3.19 -18.43
CA ARG A 131 4.85 -2.75 -19.73
C ARG A 131 5.99 -3.62 -20.27
N MET A 132 6.83 -4.17 -19.39
CA MET A 132 7.89 -5.11 -19.77
C MET A 132 7.31 -6.48 -20.14
N LYS A 133 6.32 -6.97 -19.39
CA LYS A 133 5.62 -8.24 -19.67
C LYS A 133 4.91 -8.22 -21.02
N SER A 134 4.25 -7.11 -21.37
CA SER A 134 3.61 -6.95 -22.68
C SER A 134 4.62 -6.87 -23.85
N ARG A 135 5.88 -6.48 -23.57
CA ARG A 135 6.96 -6.47 -24.58
C ARG A 135 7.55 -7.84 -24.85
N THR A 136 7.61 -8.72 -23.85
CA THR A 136 8.17 -10.07 -23.99
C THR A 136 7.18 -11.10 -24.55
N SER A 137 5.88 -10.78 -24.60
CA SER A 137 4.85 -11.64 -25.20
C SER A 137 4.81 -11.58 -26.73
N GLU A 138 5.51 -10.62 -27.35
CA GLU A 138 5.82 -10.69 -28.77
C GLU A 138 7.27 -11.17 -28.90
N PRO A 139 7.56 -12.33 -29.53
CA PRO A 139 8.91 -12.66 -29.96
C PRO A 139 9.31 -11.66 -31.04
N GLY A 140 9.76 -10.49 -30.62
CA GLY A 140 10.36 -9.50 -31.49
C GLY A 140 11.60 -10.11 -32.11
N VAL A 141 11.50 -10.55 -33.36
CA VAL A 141 12.67 -10.89 -34.17
C VAL A 141 13.54 -9.64 -34.21
N ILE A 142 14.60 -9.63 -33.42
CA ILE A 142 15.63 -8.58 -33.52
C ILE A 142 16.31 -8.82 -34.87
N ARG A 143 15.83 -8.17 -35.93
CA ARG A 143 16.53 -8.13 -37.21
C ARG A 143 17.77 -7.27 -37.04
N PHE A 144 18.88 -7.88 -36.61
CA PHE A 144 20.18 -7.25 -36.70
C PHE A 144 20.45 -6.97 -38.18
N GLY A 145 20.78 -5.73 -38.53
CA GLY A 145 20.98 -5.27 -39.91
C GLY A 145 22.13 -5.93 -40.69
N PHE A 146 22.67 -7.04 -40.20
CA PHE A 146 23.72 -7.84 -40.84
C PHE A 146 23.26 -8.52 -42.14
N ASP A 147 21.96 -8.77 -42.29
CA ASP A 147 21.41 -9.42 -43.50
C ASP A 147 21.56 -8.54 -44.75
N LYS A 148 21.60 -7.21 -44.60
CA LYS A 148 21.78 -6.29 -45.74
C LYS A 148 23.22 -6.28 -46.25
N GLN A 149 24.21 -6.46 -45.37
CA GLN A 149 25.62 -6.48 -45.79
C GLN A 149 25.98 -7.78 -46.49
N ARG A 150 25.55 -8.95 -45.98
CA ARG A 150 25.76 -10.24 -46.67
C ARG A 150 25.18 -10.27 -48.09
N ALA A 151 23.97 -9.75 -48.28
CA ALA A 151 23.35 -9.71 -49.62
C ALA A 151 24.06 -8.76 -50.60
N VAL A 152 24.72 -7.71 -50.10
CA VAL A 152 25.51 -6.79 -50.93
C VAL A 152 26.88 -7.41 -51.25
N ASP A 153 27.50 -8.09 -50.29
CA ASP A 153 28.80 -8.74 -50.47
C ASP A 153 28.69 -9.96 -51.42
N GLU A 154 27.61 -10.74 -51.33
CA GLU A 154 27.32 -11.84 -52.26
C GLU A 154 27.05 -11.37 -53.70
N LYS A 155 26.43 -10.18 -53.85
CA LYS A 155 26.25 -9.56 -55.19
C LYS A 155 27.58 -9.09 -55.77
N LYS A 156 28.46 -8.49 -54.95
CA LYS A 156 29.80 -8.08 -55.38
C LYS A 156 30.67 -9.27 -55.78
N GLN A 157 30.60 -10.39 -55.06
CA GLN A 157 31.35 -11.59 -55.44
C GLN A 157 30.89 -12.17 -56.78
N LYS A 158 29.58 -12.17 -57.06
CA LYS A 158 29.05 -12.66 -58.36
C LYS A 158 29.35 -11.73 -59.55
N GLU A 159 29.58 -10.44 -59.31
CA GLU A 159 30.01 -9.49 -60.34
C GLU A 159 31.51 -9.58 -60.64
N LEU A 160 32.33 -10.08 -59.71
CA LEU A 160 33.77 -10.29 -59.88
C LEU A 160 34.12 -11.61 -60.57
N GLU A 161 33.20 -12.58 -60.60
CA GLU A 161 33.37 -13.90 -61.23
C GLU A 161 32.84 -13.97 -62.69
N LYS A 162 32.56 -12.81 -63.32
CA LYS A 162 32.23 -12.69 -64.76
C LYS A 162 33.27 -11.86 -65.49
#